data_AF-A0A2K3N8A1-F1
#
_entry.id   AF-A0A2K3N8A1-F1
#
_cell.length_a   1.000
_cell.length_b   1.000
_cell.length_c   1.000
_cell.angle_alpha   90.00
_cell.angle_beta   90.00
_cell.angle_gamma   90.00
#
_symmetry.space_group_name_H-M   'P 1'
#
loop_
_entity.id
_entity.type
_entity.pdbx_description
1 polymer ?
#
loop_
_entity_poly.entity_id
_entity_poly.type
_entity_poly.pdbx_seq_one_letter_code
_entity_poly.pdbx_strand_id
1 'polypeptide(L)'
;MCNIERILKVHNTQRTIQRFEECRDSVKSRAASTTKKNPRCAADGNELLRFHSTTLSCALGARGSSALCAAVPGCGVCTIIRHGFQNKGGVKTNASSGMAHDNSVGRIGEDSRRAMLVCRVIAGKVKRVAEEGAAPVTLEEENVAFDSVAGNAGIYSNLEDLTVFNPKAILPCFVVIYKVLS
;
A
#
# COMPACT_ATOMS: atom_id res chain seq x y z
N MET A 1 9.85 -12.72 17.34
CA MET A 1 9.30 -13.66 16.34
C MET A 1 7.80 -13.37 16.19
N CYS A 2 7.16 -13.53 15.02
CA CYS A 2 5.74 -13.21 14.85
C CYS A 2 4.89 -14.48 14.79
N ASN A 3 3.73 -14.50 15.46
CA ASN A 3 2.75 -15.59 15.38
C ASN A 3 1.53 -15.15 14.58
N ILE A 4 1.22 -15.86 13.49
CA ILE A 4 0.04 -15.57 12.65
C ILE A 4 -1.17 -16.26 13.29
N GLU A 5 -2.15 -15.46 13.74
CA GLU A 5 -3.40 -15.98 14.30
C GLU A 5 -4.36 -16.43 13.20
N ARG A 6 -4.44 -15.65 12.11
CA ARG A 6 -5.38 -15.90 11.01
C ARG A 6 -5.01 -15.13 9.76
N ILE A 7 -5.32 -15.72 8.60
CA ILE A 7 -5.32 -15.04 7.31
C ILE A 7 -6.74 -15.07 6.74
N LEU A 8 -7.27 -13.91 6.35
CA LEU A 8 -8.59 -13.77 5.73
C LEU A 8 -8.42 -13.20 4.33
N LYS A 9 -9.11 -13.78 3.34
CA LYS A 9 -9.23 -13.20 1.99
C LYS A 9 -10.26 -12.08 2.00
N VAL A 10 -9.91 -10.94 1.39
CA VAL A 10 -10.84 -9.82 1.20
C VAL A 10 -11.62 -10.03 -0.08
N HIS A 11 -12.95 -10.12 0.05
CA HIS A 11 -13.87 -10.10 -1.08
C HIS A 11 -14.26 -8.65 -1.38
N ASN A 12 -13.59 -8.05 -2.34
CA ASN A 12 -13.85 -6.67 -2.76
C ASN A 12 -15.12 -6.60 -3.61
N THR A 13 -15.84 -5.47 -3.51
CA THR A 13 -16.99 -5.21 -4.38
C THR A 13 -16.54 -5.01 -5.82
N GLN A 14 -17.43 -5.28 -6.79
CA GLN A 14 -17.14 -5.03 -8.21
C GLN A 14 -16.72 -3.58 -8.46
N ARG A 15 -17.36 -2.62 -7.79
CA ARG A 15 -17.00 -1.19 -7.85
C ARG A 15 -15.55 -0.93 -7.42
N THR A 16 -15.09 -1.58 -6.35
CA THR A 16 -13.71 -1.41 -5.86
C THR A 16 -12.71 -2.00 -6.85
N ILE A 17 -13.00 -3.19 -7.38
CA ILE A 17 -12.15 -3.87 -8.38
C ILE A 17 -12.05 -3.01 -9.64
N GLN A 18 -13.18 -2.57 -10.19
CA GLN A 18 -13.22 -1.74 -11.39
C GLN A 18 -12.37 -0.46 -11.23
N ARG A 19 -12.50 0.25 -10.10
CA ARG A 19 -11.72 1.47 -9.84
C ARG A 19 -10.21 1.21 -9.79
N PHE A 20 -9.81 0.04 -9.26
CA PHE A 20 -8.40 -0.36 -9.25
C PHE A 20 -7.90 -0.65 -10.67
N GLU A 21 -8.69 -1.33 -11.49
CA GLU A 21 -8.36 -1.62 -12.89
C GLU A 21 -8.31 -0.35 -13.76
N GLU A 22 -9.23 0.59 -13.56
CA GLU A 22 -9.21 1.91 -14.21
C GLU A 22 -7.93 2.69 -13.87
N CYS A 23 -7.45 2.61 -12.62
CA CYS A 23 -6.17 3.22 -12.23
C CYS A 23 -4.99 2.57 -12.97
N ARG A 24 -4.99 1.23 -13.07
CA ARG A 24 -3.98 0.48 -13.82
C ARG A 24 -3.95 0.87 -15.29
N ASP A 25 -5.11 0.93 -15.93
CA ASP A 25 -5.22 1.23 -17.35
C ASP A 25 -4.87 2.69 -17.67
N SER A 26 -5.18 3.62 -16.77
CA SER A 26 -4.74 5.02 -16.86
C SER A 26 -3.21 5.15 -16.78
N VAL A 27 -2.55 4.39 -15.90
CA VAL A 27 -1.08 4.34 -15.83
C VAL A 27 -0.50 3.77 -17.12
N LYS A 28 -1.03 2.63 -17.61
CA LYS A 28 -0.56 1.99 -18.85
C LYS A 28 -0.70 2.92 -20.05
N SER A 29 -1.83 3.61 -20.17
CA SER A 29 -2.09 4.55 -21.27
C SER A 29 -1.08 5.71 -21.28
N ARG A 30 -0.82 6.32 -20.10
CA ARG A 30 0.18 7.40 -19.97
C ARG A 30 1.61 6.92 -20.22
N ALA A 31 1.93 5.68 -19.84
CA ALA A 31 3.24 5.09 -20.07
C ALA A 31 3.48 4.80 -21.57
N ALA A 32 2.44 4.40 -22.30
CA ALA A 32 2.51 4.15 -23.74
C ALA A 32 2.72 5.44 -24.56
N SER A 33 2.20 6.57 -24.09
CA SER A 33 2.35 7.88 -24.76
C SER A 33 3.67 8.59 -24.47
N THR A 34 4.51 8.06 -23.58
CA THR A 34 5.77 8.69 -23.14
C THR A 34 6.96 8.10 -23.90
N THR A 35 7.91 8.94 -24.33
CA THR A 35 9.16 8.51 -25.01
C THR A 35 10.10 7.73 -24.10
N LYS A 36 10.19 8.10 -22.82
CA LYS A 36 10.83 7.34 -21.73
C LYS A 36 9.93 6.17 -21.29
N LYS A 37 10.02 5.04 -22.00
CA LYS A 37 9.24 3.83 -21.69
C LYS A 37 9.68 3.24 -20.35
N ASN A 38 8.76 3.16 -19.39
CA ASN A 38 8.89 2.24 -18.25
C ASN A 38 8.12 0.95 -18.61
N PRO A 39 8.81 -0.16 -18.93
CA PRO A 39 8.17 -1.38 -19.43
C PRO A 39 7.12 -1.93 -18.47
N ARG A 40 7.36 -1.84 -17.15
CA ARG A 40 6.41 -2.30 -16.14
C ARG A 40 5.17 -1.42 -16.11
N CYS A 41 5.32 -0.10 -16.14
CA CYS A 41 4.17 0.81 -16.20
C CYS A 41 3.28 0.53 -17.43
N ALA A 42 3.87 0.24 -18.59
CA ALA A 42 3.12 -0.06 -19.81
C ALA A 42 2.47 -1.47 -19.80
N ALA A 43 3.11 -2.45 -19.17
CA ALA A 43 2.61 -3.83 -19.14
C ALA A 43 1.48 -4.02 -18.11
N ASP A 44 1.74 -3.66 -16.85
CA ASP A 44 0.87 -3.99 -15.72
C ASP A 44 0.57 -2.79 -14.79
N GLY A 45 0.97 -1.58 -15.18
CA GLY A 45 0.85 -0.39 -14.32
C GLY A 45 1.92 -0.32 -13.23
N ASN A 46 3.01 -1.09 -13.37
CA ASN A 46 4.02 -1.30 -12.33
C ASN A 46 3.38 -1.85 -11.06
N GLU A 47 2.66 -2.96 -11.22
CA GLU A 47 1.92 -3.58 -10.13
C GLU A 47 2.87 -4.29 -9.13
N LEU A 48 2.66 -4.04 -7.84
CA LEU A 48 3.47 -4.58 -6.75
C LEU A 48 2.57 -5.24 -5.70
N LEU A 49 3.06 -6.32 -5.10
CA LEU A 49 2.53 -6.82 -3.84
C LEU A 49 3.15 -6.01 -2.70
N ARG A 50 2.32 -5.45 -1.82
CA ARG A 50 2.76 -4.56 -0.73
C ARG A 50 2.07 -4.88 0.58
N PHE A 51 2.71 -4.49 1.67
CA PHE A 51 2.19 -4.61 3.02
C PHE A 51 1.77 -3.25 3.58
N HIS A 52 0.69 -3.23 4.35
CA HIS A 52 0.26 -2.07 5.11
C HIS A 52 -0.21 -2.51 6.50
N SER A 53 0.53 -2.15 7.54
CA SER A 53 0.17 -2.46 8.93
C SER A 53 -0.88 -1.47 9.44
N THR A 54 -1.88 -1.97 10.16
CA THR A 54 -2.99 -1.17 10.68
C THR A 54 -3.58 -1.76 11.97
N THR A 55 -4.48 -1.04 12.62
CA THR A 55 -5.11 -1.45 13.88
C THR A 55 -6.26 -2.42 13.64
N LEU A 56 -6.44 -3.34 14.61
CA LEU A 56 -7.60 -4.23 14.67
C LEU A 56 -8.27 -4.14 16.05
N SER A 57 -9.23 -3.22 16.18
CA SER A 57 -9.93 -2.95 17.44
C SER A 57 -11.25 -3.72 17.61
N CYS A 58 -11.49 -4.76 16.81
CA CYS A 58 -12.72 -5.54 16.86
C CYS A 58 -12.45 -7.06 16.85
N ALA A 59 -13.52 -7.85 16.97
CA ALA A 59 -13.45 -9.31 17.03
C ALA A 59 -13.23 -10.01 15.68
N LEU A 60 -12.88 -9.28 14.60
CA LEU A 60 -12.58 -9.90 13.31
C LEU A 60 -11.47 -10.95 13.47
N GLY A 61 -11.69 -12.12 12.91
CA GLY A 61 -10.81 -13.29 13.01
C GLY A 61 -10.87 -14.06 14.33
N ALA A 62 -11.55 -13.55 15.36
CA ALA A 62 -11.76 -14.30 16.60
C ALA A 62 -12.94 -15.28 16.43
N ARG A 63 -12.81 -16.51 16.98
CA ARG A 63 -13.87 -17.53 17.00
C ARG A 63 -14.57 -17.74 15.65
N GLY A 64 -13.84 -17.72 14.55
CA GLY A 64 -14.44 -17.91 13.22
C GLY A 64 -14.95 -16.63 12.56
N SER A 65 -15.07 -15.51 13.27
CA SER A 65 -15.68 -14.29 12.74
C SER A 65 -14.92 -13.71 11.54
N SER A 66 -15.66 -13.43 10.46
CA SER A 66 -15.19 -12.76 9.25
C SER A 66 -15.96 -11.47 8.95
N ALA A 67 -16.95 -11.14 9.79
CA ALA A 67 -17.76 -9.94 9.62
C ALA A 67 -16.96 -8.71 10.03
N LEU A 68 -16.93 -7.72 9.14
CA LEU A 68 -16.35 -6.41 9.45
C LEU A 68 -17.22 -5.70 10.50
N CYS A 69 -16.68 -4.85 11.37
CA CYS A 69 -17.46 -4.10 12.37
C CYS A 69 -17.89 -2.70 11.89
N ALA A 70 -19.16 -2.31 12.05
CA ALA A 70 -19.60 -0.94 11.70
C ALA A 70 -19.55 0.03 12.90
N ALA A 71 -19.60 -0.52 14.13
CA ALA A 71 -19.83 0.24 15.35
C ALA A 71 -18.57 0.66 16.11
N VAL A 72 -17.38 0.19 15.70
CA VAL A 72 -16.12 0.47 16.43
C VAL A 72 -15.37 1.60 15.72
N PRO A 73 -15.35 2.83 16.28
CA PRO A 73 -14.55 3.90 15.73
C PRO A 73 -13.06 3.53 15.78
N GLY A 74 -12.31 3.89 14.74
CA GLY A 74 -10.87 3.69 14.71
C GLY A 74 -10.39 2.25 14.44
N CYS A 75 -11.27 1.30 14.07
CA CYS A 75 -10.81 0.00 13.58
C CYS A 75 -10.23 0.12 12.16
N GLY A 76 -8.90 0.17 12.04
CA GLY A 76 -8.19 0.40 10.78
C GLY A 76 -8.54 -0.58 9.67
N VAL A 77 -8.50 -1.90 9.96
CA VAL A 77 -8.86 -2.94 8.97
C VAL A 77 -10.27 -2.72 8.41
N CYS A 78 -11.25 -2.57 9.30
CA CYS A 78 -12.65 -2.48 8.91
C CYS A 78 -12.96 -1.18 8.17
N THR A 79 -12.33 -0.07 8.57
CA THR A 79 -12.44 1.22 7.88
C THR A 79 -11.86 1.15 6.48
N ILE A 80 -10.65 0.59 6.32
CA ILE A 80 -9.98 0.49 5.02
C ILE A 80 -10.78 -0.43 4.07
N ILE A 81 -11.24 -1.60 4.53
CA ILE A 81 -11.97 -2.52 3.64
C ILE A 81 -13.31 -1.94 3.21
N ARG A 82 -14.02 -1.22 4.09
CA ARG A 82 -15.33 -0.64 3.75
C ARG A 82 -15.25 0.65 2.93
N HIS A 83 -14.35 1.53 3.32
CA HIS A 83 -14.34 2.92 2.85
C HIS A 83 -13.12 3.23 1.98
N GLY A 84 -12.18 2.28 1.85
CA GLY A 84 -10.91 2.48 1.18
C GLY A 84 -9.90 3.19 2.07
N PHE A 85 -8.66 3.28 1.58
CA PHE A 85 -7.60 4.04 2.25
C PHE A 85 -7.93 5.54 2.25
N GLN A 86 -7.75 6.20 3.40
CA GLN A 86 -8.02 7.62 3.59
C GLN A 86 -6.71 8.33 3.90
N ASN A 87 -6.04 8.93 2.92
CA ASN A 87 -4.92 9.82 3.18
C ASN A 87 -4.73 10.84 2.06
N LYS A 88 -4.86 12.13 2.39
CA LYS A 88 -4.67 13.24 1.44
C LYS A 88 -3.22 13.39 0.98
N GLY A 89 -2.25 12.92 1.77
CA GLY A 89 -0.81 12.93 1.45
C GLY A 89 -0.31 11.65 0.79
N GLY A 90 -1.20 10.70 0.46
CA GLY A 90 -0.86 9.39 -0.08
C GLY A 90 -0.71 8.31 0.99
N VAL A 91 -0.72 7.06 0.56
CA VAL A 91 -0.75 5.88 1.43
C VAL A 91 0.61 5.21 1.42
N LYS A 92 1.24 5.13 2.59
CA LYS A 92 2.51 4.39 2.75
C LYS A 92 2.24 2.88 2.73
N THR A 93 3.03 2.17 1.95
CA THR A 93 3.06 0.70 1.85
C THR A 93 4.51 0.22 1.82
N ASN A 94 4.76 -1.01 2.25
CA ASN A 94 6.12 -1.54 2.40
C ASN A 94 6.34 -2.84 1.62
N ALA A 95 7.59 -3.13 1.25
CA ALA A 95 7.96 -4.35 0.52
C ALA A 95 8.00 -5.58 1.43
N SER A 96 8.33 -5.39 2.70
CA SER A 96 8.45 -6.45 3.70
C SER A 96 7.44 -6.24 4.83
N SER A 97 7.00 -7.35 5.42
CA SER A 97 6.12 -7.33 6.59
C SER A 97 6.82 -6.76 7.82
N GLY A 98 8.12 -7.01 7.98
CA GLY A 98 8.94 -6.43 9.05
C GLY A 98 8.93 -4.90 8.99
N MET A 99 9.27 -4.32 7.85
CA MET A 99 9.26 -2.87 7.68
C MET A 99 7.86 -2.25 7.82
N ALA A 100 6.81 -2.94 7.35
CA ALA A 100 5.43 -2.51 7.61
C ALA A 100 5.07 -2.52 9.09
N HIS A 101 5.56 -3.53 9.83
CA HIS A 101 5.38 -3.62 11.27
C HIS A 101 6.11 -2.48 11.97
N ASP A 102 7.40 -2.30 11.70
CA ASP A 102 8.27 -1.30 12.35
C ASP A 102 7.76 0.12 12.12
N ASN A 103 7.34 0.46 10.88
CA ASN A 103 6.72 1.75 10.57
C ASN A 103 5.38 2.00 11.30
N SER A 104 4.76 0.95 11.87
CA SER A 104 3.53 1.05 12.67
C SER A 104 3.80 1.06 14.18
N VAL A 105 5.03 0.76 14.61
CA VAL A 105 5.46 0.89 16.01
C VAL A 105 5.42 2.40 16.37
N GLY A 106 4.90 2.73 17.55
CA GLY A 106 4.69 4.11 18.01
C GLY A 106 3.42 4.80 17.47
N ARG A 107 2.86 4.37 16.33
CA ARG A 107 1.54 4.84 15.83
C ARG A 107 0.37 4.06 16.40
N ILE A 108 0.61 2.81 16.73
CA ILE A 108 -0.33 1.89 17.34
C ILE A 108 0.26 1.56 18.71
N GLY A 109 -0.56 1.58 19.76
CA GLY A 109 -0.10 1.24 21.13
C GLY A 109 0.44 -0.19 21.21
N GLU A 110 1.37 -0.44 22.12
CA GLU A 110 2.00 -1.77 22.28
C GLU A 110 0.97 -2.87 22.56
N ASP A 111 -0.04 -2.57 23.39
CA ASP A 111 -1.11 -3.52 23.74
C ASP A 111 -2.24 -3.62 22.71
N SER A 112 -2.17 -2.85 21.63
CA SER A 112 -3.23 -2.86 20.62
C SER A 112 -3.09 -4.06 19.69
N ARG A 113 -4.18 -4.78 19.46
CA ARG A 113 -4.22 -5.84 18.45
C ARG A 113 -4.02 -5.26 17.05
N ARG A 114 -3.13 -5.89 16.29
CA ARG A 114 -2.68 -5.43 14.97
C ARG A 114 -3.11 -6.40 13.88
N ALA A 115 -3.17 -5.86 12.66
CA ALA A 115 -3.28 -6.67 11.47
C ALA A 115 -2.48 -6.01 10.34
N MET A 116 -2.14 -6.82 9.34
CA MET A 116 -1.47 -6.38 8.14
C MET A 116 -2.36 -6.65 6.94
N LEU A 117 -2.52 -5.64 6.10
CA LEU A 117 -3.13 -5.80 4.79
C LEU A 117 -2.04 -6.19 3.80
N VAL A 118 -2.28 -7.25 3.05
CA VAL A 118 -1.51 -7.59 1.85
C VAL A 118 -2.29 -7.05 0.67
N CYS A 119 -1.69 -6.10 -0.05
CA CYS A 119 -2.34 -5.32 -1.09
C CYS A 119 -1.68 -5.54 -2.44
N ARG A 120 -2.49 -5.60 -3.50
CA ARG A 120 -2.02 -5.30 -4.86
C ARG A 120 -1.98 -3.77 -5.00
N VAL A 121 -0.89 -3.25 -5.54
CA VAL A 121 -0.65 -1.80 -5.63
C VAL A 121 -0.18 -1.44 -7.03
N ILE A 122 -0.89 -0.53 -7.69
CA ILE A 122 -0.42 0.10 -8.93
C ILE A 122 0.55 1.21 -8.53
N ALA A 123 1.85 0.93 -8.57
CA ALA A 123 2.86 1.92 -8.18
C ALA A 123 3.03 3.02 -9.24
N GLY A 124 2.70 2.71 -10.50
CA GLY A 124 2.84 3.61 -11.63
C GLY A 124 4.24 4.18 -11.76
N LYS A 125 4.33 5.44 -12.23
CA LYS A 125 5.60 6.16 -12.33
C LYS A 125 6.05 6.58 -10.93
N VAL A 126 7.15 6.00 -10.47
CA VAL A 126 7.69 6.24 -9.13
C VAL A 126 8.72 7.38 -9.16
N LYS A 127 8.52 8.40 -8.33
CA LYS A 127 9.56 9.39 -8.02
C LYS A 127 10.54 8.76 -7.04
N ARG A 128 11.83 8.74 -7.40
CA ARG A 128 12.88 8.38 -6.45
C ARG A 128 13.46 9.68 -5.90
N VAL A 129 13.47 9.82 -4.59
CA VAL A 129 14.23 10.90 -3.96
C VAL A 129 15.69 10.59 -4.21
N ALA A 130 16.38 11.47 -4.92
CA ALA A 130 17.80 11.28 -5.19
C ALA A 130 18.61 11.66 -3.94
N GLU A 131 19.68 10.90 -3.66
CA GLU A 131 20.66 11.32 -2.65
C GLU A 131 21.34 12.63 -3.08
N GLU A 132 21.82 13.41 -2.09
CA GLU A 132 22.60 14.62 -2.32
C GLU A 132 23.77 14.32 -3.28
N GLY A 133 23.77 14.93 -4.46
CA GLY A 133 24.81 14.76 -5.49
C GLY A 133 24.38 14.07 -6.78
N ALA A 134 23.12 13.62 -6.92
CA ALA A 134 22.61 13.16 -8.21
C ALA A 134 22.46 14.31 -9.22
N ALA A 135 22.65 13.99 -10.50
CA ALA A 135 22.51 14.95 -11.60
C ALA A 135 21.17 15.71 -11.53
N PRO A 136 21.15 17.01 -11.84
CA PRO A 136 19.94 17.83 -11.74
C PRO A 136 18.81 17.20 -12.53
N VAL A 137 17.63 17.16 -11.90
CA VAL A 137 16.38 16.70 -12.51
C VAL A 137 16.20 17.48 -13.81
N THR A 138 16.15 16.78 -14.95
CA THR A 138 15.95 17.45 -16.25
C THR A 138 14.63 18.23 -16.22
N LEU A 139 14.54 19.39 -16.88
CA LEU A 139 13.30 20.20 -16.97
C LEU A 139 12.08 19.40 -17.47
N GLU A 140 12.32 18.32 -18.21
CA GLU A 140 11.31 17.36 -18.65
C GLU A 140 10.73 16.51 -17.52
N GLU A 141 11.45 16.28 -16.44
CA GLU A 141 11.01 15.51 -15.26
C GLU A 141 10.28 16.35 -14.21
N GLU A 142 10.49 17.67 -14.21
CA GLU A 142 9.75 18.60 -13.34
C GLU A 142 8.27 18.73 -13.72
N ASN A 143 7.94 18.56 -15.02
CA ASN A 143 6.57 18.67 -15.52
C ASN A 143 5.81 17.32 -15.55
N VAL A 144 6.39 16.24 -15.04
CA VAL A 144 5.72 14.92 -15.07
C VAL A 144 5.12 14.57 -13.72
N ALA A 145 3.81 14.35 -13.71
CA ALA A 145 3.10 13.81 -12.56
C ALA A 145 3.56 12.37 -12.25
N PHE A 146 3.92 12.13 -10.99
CA PHE A 146 4.27 10.81 -10.47
C PHE A 146 3.08 10.18 -9.75
N ASP A 147 2.97 8.86 -9.79
CA ASP A 147 1.89 8.11 -9.14
C ASP A 147 2.24 7.73 -7.70
N SER A 148 3.54 7.64 -7.41
CA SER A 148 4.07 7.31 -6.11
C SER A 148 5.47 7.88 -5.90
N VAL A 149 5.93 7.89 -4.65
CA VAL A 149 7.30 8.25 -4.26
C VAL A 149 7.91 7.12 -3.43
N ALA A 150 9.12 6.72 -3.77
CA ALA A 150 9.90 5.79 -2.97
C ALA A 150 10.62 6.53 -1.83
N GLY A 151 10.63 5.94 -0.64
CA GLY A 151 11.43 6.44 0.48
C GLY A 151 12.93 6.29 0.26
N ASN A 152 13.74 7.02 1.03
CA ASN A 152 15.20 6.99 0.94
C ASN A 152 15.73 5.63 1.44
N ALA A 153 16.19 4.77 0.53
CA ALA A 153 16.73 3.46 0.87
C ALA A 153 18.03 3.19 0.09
N GLY A 154 19.03 4.04 0.31
CA GLY A 154 20.43 3.83 -0.10
C GLY A 154 20.68 3.46 -1.56
N ILE A 155 21.92 3.05 -1.81
CA ILE A 155 22.51 2.78 -3.15
C ILE A 155 21.82 1.60 -3.88
N TYR A 156 21.02 0.79 -3.17
CA TYR A 156 20.36 -0.39 -3.70
C TYR A 156 18.85 -0.19 -3.78
N SER A 157 18.37 0.23 -4.96
CA SER A 157 17.13 -0.13 -5.68
C SER A 157 15.86 -0.61 -4.94
N ASN A 158 15.70 -0.36 -3.65
CA ASN A 158 14.63 -0.99 -2.90
C ASN A 158 13.48 -0.01 -2.82
N LEU A 159 12.40 -0.33 -3.54
CA LEU A 159 11.07 0.22 -3.27
C LEU A 159 10.58 -0.28 -1.91
N GLU A 160 11.42 -0.26 -0.88
CA GLU A 160 11.11 -0.80 0.44
C GLU A 160 9.95 -0.02 1.05
N ASP A 161 10.02 1.30 1.00
CA ASP A 161 8.95 2.22 1.35
C ASP A 161 8.39 2.88 0.09
N LEU A 162 7.06 2.88 -0.05
CA LEU A 162 6.37 3.51 -1.18
C LEU A 162 5.14 4.26 -0.69
N THR A 163 5.06 5.54 -0.99
CA THR A 163 3.86 6.36 -0.76
C THR A 163 3.12 6.53 -2.08
N VAL A 164 1.89 6.02 -2.16
CA VAL A 164 1.06 6.04 -3.36
C VAL A 164 -0.01 7.14 -3.23
N PHE A 165 -0.09 8.04 -4.20
CA PHE A 165 -0.92 9.25 -4.07
C PHE A 165 -2.40 9.01 -4.37
N ASN A 166 -2.74 7.99 -5.15
CA ASN A 166 -4.12 7.62 -5.43
C ASN A 166 -4.53 6.41 -4.57
N PRO A 167 -5.40 6.57 -3.55
CA PRO A 167 -5.85 5.46 -2.71
C PRO A 167 -6.55 4.33 -3.48
N LYS A 168 -7.15 4.63 -4.65
CA LYS A 168 -7.82 3.63 -5.50
C LYS A 168 -6.83 2.71 -6.22
N ALA A 169 -5.55 3.08 -6.26
CA ALA A 169 -4.47 2.25 -6.78
C ALA A 169 -4.03 1.15 -5.80
N ILE A 170 -4.70 1.00 -4.66
CA ILE A 170 -4.37 0.01 -3.61
C ILE A 170 -5.59 -0.87 -3.36
N LEU A 171 -5.45 -2.16 -3.66
CA LEU A 171 -6.50 -3.15 -3.47
C LEU A 171 -6.09 -4.12 -2.36
N PRO A 172 -6.74 -4.07 -1.18
CA PRO A 172 -6.47 -5.04 -0.12
C PRO A 172 -6.98 -6.43 -0.56
N CYS A 173 -6.09 -7.42 -0.51
CA CYS A 173 -6.39 -8.79 -0.94
C CYS A 173 -6.49 -9.76 0.24
N PHE A 174 -5.65 -9.56 1.26
CA PHE A 174 -5.65 -10.37 2.46
C PHE A 174 -5.50 -9.53 3.72
N VAL A 175 -6.10 -10.00 4.81
CA VAL A 175 -5.86 -9.52 6.17
C VAL A 175 -5.08 -10.60 6.91
N VAL A 176 -3.87 -10.28 7.35
CA VAL A 176 -3.05 -11.13 8.21
C VAL A 176 -3.16 -10.59 9.63
N ILE A 177 -3.79 -11.36 10.51
CA ILE A 177 -3.90 -11.01 11.93
C ILE A 177 -2.80 -11.75 12.67
N TYR A 178 -1.99 -11.01 13.42
CA TYR A 178 -0.77 -11.54 14.01
C TYR A 178 -0.49 -10.92 15.38
N LYS A 179 0.34 -11.61 16.15
CA LYS A 179 0.94 -11.12 17.40
C LYS A 179 2.45 -11.12 17.29
N VAL A 180 3.08 -10.15 17.92
CA VAL A 180 4.53 -10.16 18.12
C VAL A 180 4.78 -10.96 19.40
N LEU A 181 5.63 -11.98 19.32
CA LEU A 181 6.11 -12.69 20.50
C LEU A 181 7.27 -11.87 21.08
N SER A 182 7.08 -11.42 22.31
CA SER A 182 8.11 -10.87 23.20
C SER A 182 9.03 -11.97 23.69
#